data_AF-A0A1G0MAV8-F1
#
_entry.id   AF-A0A1G0MAV8-F1
#
_cell.length_a   1.000
_cell.length_b   1.000
_cell.length_c   1.000
_cell.angle_alpha   90.00
_cell.angle_beta   90.00
_cell.angle_gamma   90.00
#
_symmetry.space_group_name_H-M   'P 1'
#
loop_
_entity.id
_entity.type
_entity.pdbx_description
1 polymer ?
#
loop_
_entity_poly.entity_id
_entity_poly.type
_entity_poly.pdbx_seq_one_letter_code
_entity_poly.pdbx_strand_id
1 'polypeptide(L)'
;DPAQALAHVASAQFNALYYLSGFETMLADPVQADRLKEIAGILSTRAGAVALSGTGIAMPESLRRLSATVSLPPPEPLEYHRLIDRVTRDLRQRMKVDVQVGEAEAARLVANLRGLTLLEAEKVLTRAIVEDGRLSEADLQHIIDYKKQIVEREGVLEYYPVEETLAEVADLAGLKAWLAKRKHILTAPDKAAAFGLEFPKGVLLVGVPGCGKSLCAKAVAMEWGLPLLKLDPGRLYNKYIGESERNFRRAMDTAERLSPCVLFIDELEKAFAAGGSEDGGVSQRVLGTFLAWLQDRRGDVFTVATANDVTRLPPEFLRKGRFDEVFFVDLPNEEARRAILAIHLRKRGQAAEGFDLAALVPATAGFSGAEIEQAIVSALYTAFNDGRKLTTGLVLAEVAATRPLS
;
A
#
# COMPACT_ATOMS: atom_id res chain seq x y z
N ASP A 1 23.78 13.11 -28.09
CA ASP A 1 24.42 11.78 -28.14
C ASP A 1 25.24 11.59 -26.86
N PRO A 2 24.92 10.60 -26.01
CA PRO A 2 25.65 10.29 -24.77
C PRO A 2 27.16 10.08 -24.98
N ALA A 3 27.55 9.43 -26.07
CA ALA A 3 28.95 9.13 -26.34
C ALA A 3 29.75 10.40 -26.66
N GLN A 4 29.16 11.33 -27.41
CA GLN A 4 29.75 12.64 -27.69
C GLN A 4 29.84 13.50 -26.42
N ALA A 5 28.84 13.42 -25.54
CA ALA A 5 28.87 14.12 -24.27
C ALA A 5 30.06 13.67 -23.40
N LEU A 6 30.27 12.35 -23.26
CA LEU A 6 31.42 11.81 -22.52
C LEU A 6 32.76 12.19 -23.16
N ALA A 7 32.85 12.13 -24.50
CA ALA A 7 34.05 12.58 -25.21
C ALA A 7 34.35 14.07 -24.98
N HIS A 8 33.32 14.92 -24.87
CA HIS A 8 33.47 16.32 -24.51
C HIS A 8 33.98 16.48 -23.07
N VAL A 9 33.44 15.73 -22.10
CA VAL A 9 33.92 15.77 -20.71
C VAL A 9 35.40 15.36 -20.61
N ALA A 10 35.81 14.33 -21.36
CA ALA A 10 37.19 13.85 -21.38
C ALA A 10 38.17 14.87 -21.99
N SER A 11 37.75 15.59 -23.04
CA SER A 11 38.60 16.55 -23.77
C SER A 11 38.55 17.98 -23.24
N ALA A 12 37.51 18.34 -22.48
CA ALA A 12 37.38 19.66 -21.88
C ALA A 12 38.55 19.95 -20.94
N GLN A 13 39.16 21.13 -21.03
CA GLN A 13 40.33 21.53 -20.23
C GLN A 13 40.00 22.52 -19.09
N PHE A 14 38.72 22.76 -18.81
CA PHE A 14 38.27 23.68 -17.77
C PHE A 14 37.66 22.95 -16.57
N ASN A 15 37.70 23.62 -15.42
CA ASN A 15 37.09 23.15 -14.19
C ASN A 15 35.57 23.31 -14.27
N ALA A 16 34.83 22.20 -14.12
CA ALA A 16 33.38 22.22 -14.18
C ALA A 16 32.74 21.04 -13.43
N LEU A 17 31.48 21.24 -13.04
CA LEU A 17 30.56 20.18 -12.66
C LEU A 17 29.75 19.79 -13.90
N TYR A 18 29.98 18.59 -14.42
CA TYR A 18 29.28 18.06 -15.58
C TYR A 18 28.02 17.33 -15.10
N TYR A 19 26.85 17.91 -15.35
CA TYR A 19 25.57 17.31 -14.99
C TYR A 19 24.99 16.50 -16.15
N LEU A 20 24.78 15.19 -15.94
CA LEU A 20 24.17 14.29 -16.90
C LEU A 20 22.88 13.70 -16.30
N SER A 21 21.74 14.05 -16.88
CA SER A 21 20.42 13.52 -16.52
C SER A 21 20.03 12.35 -17.43
N GLY A 22 19.44 11.28 -16.88
CA GLY A 22 18.90 10.17 -17.67
C GLY A 22 19.97 9.22 -18.24
N PHE A 23 21.10 9.08 -17.54
CA PHE A 23 22.24 8.26 -17.97
C PHE A 23 22.15 6.80 -17.46
N GLU A 24 21.05 6.39 -16.82
CA GLU A 24 20.96 5.12 -16.08
C GLU A 24 21.04 3.90 -16.99
N THR A 25 20.37 3.97 -18.15
CA THR A 25 20.38 2.89 -19.14
C THR A 25 21.75 2.69 -19.79
N MET A 26 22.56 3.75 -19.84
CA MET A 26 23.90 3.73 -20.44
C MET A 26 24.96 3.18 -19.47
N LEU A 27 24.75 3.29 -18.16
CA LEU A 27 25.65 2.67 -17.18
C LEU A 27 25.65 1.14 -17.24
N ALA A 28 24.62 0.54 -17.85
CA ALA A 28 24.57 -0.89 -18.13
C ALA A 28 25.47 -1.30 -19.31
N ASP A 29 25.87 -0.36 -20.19
CA ASP A 29 26.82 -0.61 -21.28
C ASP A 29 28.25 -0.56 -20.73
N PRO A 30 29.00 -1.68 -20.76
CA PRO A 30 30.38 -1.73 -20.29
C PRO A 30 31.29 -0.68 -20.96
N VAL A 31 31.06 -0.38 -22.24
CA VAL A 31 31.89 0.59 -22.98
C VAL A 31 31.70 2.00 -22.42
N GLN A 32 30.46 2.38 -22.11
CA GLN A 32 30.19 3.70 -21.52
C GLN A 32 30.64 3.76 -20.06
N ALA A 33 30.50 2.65 -19.31
CA ALA A 33 30.99 2.57 -17.93
C ALA A 33 32.52 2.74 -17.86
N ASP A 34 33.26 2.10 -18.75
CA ASP A 34 34.73 2.24 -18.81
C ASP A 34 35.16 3.66 -19.23
N ARG A 35 34.46 4.29 -20.17
CA ARG A 35 34.70 5.71 -20.50
C ARG A 35 34.44 6.63 -19.31
N LEU A 36 33.37 6.39 -18.57
CA LEU A 36 33.06 7.16 -17.36
C LEU A 36 34.16 6.98 -16.30
N LYS A 37 34.75 5.78 -16.22
CA LYS A 37 35.86 5.48 -15.30
C LYS A 37 37.14 6.23 -15.70
N GLU A 38 37.45 6.29 -16.99
CA GLU A 38 38.56 7.08 -17.51
C GLU A 38 38.35 8.58 -17.18
N ILE A 39 37.15 9.10 -17.43
CA ILE A 39 36.76 10.47 -17.09
C ILE A 39 36.90 10.74 -15.58
N ALA A 40 36.45 9.83 -14.73
CA ALA A 40 36.60 9.94 -13.28
C ALA A 40 38.09 9.97 -12.88
N GLY A 41 38.94 9.19 -13.54
CA GLY A 41 40.39 9.24 -13.37
C GLY A 41 40.98 10.59 -13.73
N ILE A 42 40.62 11.15 -14.90
CA ILE A 42 41.05 12.49 -15.33
C ILE A 42 40.60 13.55 -14.32
N LEU A 43 39.32 13.52 -13.93
CA LEU A 43 38.74 14.47 -12.98
C LEU A 43 39.28 14.31 -11.55
N SER A 44 39.87 13.17 -11.18
CA SER A 44 40.53 13.02 -9.88
C SER A 44 41.80 13.88 -9.73
N THR A 45 42.40 14.29 -10.85
CA THR A 45 43.66 15.07 -10.88
C THR A 45 43.43 16.58 -11.03
N ARG A 46 42.17 17.03 -11.17
CA ARG A 46 41.80 18.43 -11.39
C ARG A 46 40.48 18.80 -10.68
N ALA A 47 40.17 20.08 -10.56
CA ALA A 47 38.92 20.50 -9.96
C ALA A 47 37.74 20.29 -10.93
N GLY A 48 37.07 19.15 -10.84
CA GLY A 48 35.85 18.86 -11.59
C GLY A 48 35.18 17.58 -11.14
N ALA A 49 33.90 17.44 -11.46
CA ALA A 49 33.12 16.25 -11.09
C ALA A 49 32.04 15.97 -12.13
N VAL A 50 31.60 14.72 -12.20
CA VAL A 50 30.40 14.34 -12.95
C VAL A 50 29.28 14.09 -11.95
N ALA A 51 28.18 14.83 -12.08
CA ALA A 51 26.95 14.59 -11.36
C ALA A 51 25.99 13.82 -12.26
N LEU A 52 25.65 12.60 -11.85
CA LEU A 52 24.64 11.77 -12.52
C LEU A 52 23.34 11.85 -11.71
N SER A 53 22.23 12.16 -12.35
CA SER A 53 20.91 12.08 -11.71
C SER A 53 19.98 11.18 -12.50
N GLY A 54 19.18 10.41 -11.76
CA GLY A 54 18.32 9.41 -12.34
C GLY A 54 17.60 8.55 -11.32
N THR A 55 16.65 7.74 -11.77
CA THR A 55 15.88 6.82 -10.92
C THR A 55 16.55 5.45 -10.86
N GLY A 56 16.94 5.01 -9.65
CA GLY A 56 17.50 3.66 -9.46
C GLY A 56 18.86 3.44 -10.13
N ILE A 57 19.73 4.44 -10.10
CA ILE A 57 21.10 4.35 -10.64
C ILE A 57 21.86 3.23 -9.90
N ALA A 58 22.15 2.14 -10.60
CA ALA A 58 23.02 1.09 -10.12
C ALA A 58 24.44 1.32 -10.64
N MET A 59 25.36 1.74 -9.78
CA MET A 59 26.76 1.95 -10.18
C MET A 59 27.47 0.61 -10.44
N PRO A 60 28.12 0.46 -11.62
CA PRO A 60 29.01 -0.67 -11.91
C PRO A 60 30.13 -0.79 -10.87
N GLU A 61 30.57 -2.01 -10.59
CA GLU A 61 31.58 -2.28 -9.55
C GLU A 61 32.87 -1.47 -9.74
N SER A 62 33.28 -1.29 -11.01
CA SER A 62 34.46 -0.51 -11.39
C SER A 62 34.38 0.97 -11.04
N LEU A 63 33.16 1.52 -10.90
CA LEU A 63 32.88 2.93 -10.62
C LEU A 63 32.52 3.18 -9.15
N ARG A 64 32.07 2.16 -8.41
CA ARG A 64 31.60 2.32 -7.01
C ARG A 64 32.62 2.99 -6.10
N ARG A 65 33.91 2.68 -6.24
CA ARG A 65 34.99 3.28 -5.43
C ARG A 65 35.31 4.72 -5.82
N LEU A 66 34.91 5.15 -7.02
CA LEU A 66 35.17 6.48 -7.57
C LEU A 66 33.93 7.38 -7.49
N SER A 67 32.80 6.86 -7.01
CA SER A 67 31.52 7.55 -6.97
C SER A 67 31.04 7.77 -5.54
N ALA A 68 30.48 8.95 -5.28
CA ALA A 68 29.61 9.19 -4.12
C ALA A 68 28.16 9.15 -4.59
N THR A 69 27.31 8.38 -3.91
CA THR A 69 25.87 8.34 -4.18
C THR A 69 25.15 9.19 -3.16
N VAL A 70 24.40 10.18 -3.63
CA VAL A 70 23.53 11.01 -2.80
C VAL A 70 22.09 10.69 -3.18
N SER A 71 21.31 10.19 -2.22
CA SER A 71 19.86 10.07 -2.37
C SER A 71 19.23 11.36 -1.89
N LEU A 72 18.41 11.99 -2.72
CA LEU A 72 17.61 13.12 -2.28
C LEU A 72 16.52 12.62 -1.33
N PRO A 73 16.28 13.30 -0.19
CA PRO A 73 15.16 12.96 0.67
C PRO A 73 13.82 13.26 -0.04
N PRO A 74 12.72 12.63 0.40
CA PRO A 74 11.39 13.00 -0.05
C PRO A 74 11.06 14.44 0.38
N PRO A 75 10.12 15.12 -0.31
CA PRO A 75 9.76 16.50 0.06
C PRO A 75 9.17 16.58 1.47
N GLU A 76 9.53 17.62 2.21
CA GLU A 76 9.05 17.87 3.56
C GLU A 76 7.63 18.50 3.56
N PRO A 77 6.85 18.36 4.65
CA PRO A 77 5.52 18.98 4.76
C PRO A 77 5.51 20.47 4.44
N LEU A 78 6.54 21.21 4.85
CA LEU A 78 6.67 22.65 4.59
C LEU A 78 6.86 22.96 3.10
N GLU A 79 7.49 22.07 2.33
CA GLU A 79 7.68 22.25 0.89
C GLU A 79 6.36 22.10 0.13
N TYR A 80 5.47 21.18 0.54
CA TYR A 80 4.13 21.08 -0.03
C TYR A 80 3.28 22.30 0.28
N HIS A 81 3.35 22.85 1.50
CA HIS A 81 2.66 24.12 1.82
C HIS A 81 3.13 25.25 0.90
N ARG A 82 4.45 25.42 0.75
CA ARG A 82 5.03 26.42 -0.16
C ARG A 82 4.65 26.18 -1.62
N LEU A 83 4.47 24.92 -2.02
CA LEU A 83 4.04 24.56 -3.37
C LEU A 83 2.59 24.96 -3.61
N ILE A 84 1.69 24.63 -2.68
CA ILE A 84 0.26 25.02 -2.75
C ILE A 84 0.14 26.54 -2.88
N ASP A 85 0.84 27.30 -2.02
CA ASP A 85 0.83 28.77 -2.06
C ASP A 85 1.32 29.32 -3.40
N ARG A 86 2.39 28.73 -3.94
CA ARG A 86 3.01 29.15 -5.21
C ARG A 86 2.07 28.88 -6.39
N VAL A 87 1.59 27.65 -6.53
CA VAL A 87 0.67 27.25 -7.62
C VAL A 87 -0.59 28.12 -7.59
N THR A 88 -1.17 28.30 -6.41
CA THR A 88 -2.36 29.14 -6.22
C THR A 88 -2.10 30.60 -6.61
N ARG A 89 -0.96 31.16 -6.20
CA ARG A 89 -0.58 32.55 -6.55
C ARG A 89 -0.37 32.71 -8.06
N ASP A 90 0.33 31.77 -8.69
CA ASP A 90 0.65 31.82 -10.11
C ASP A 90 -0.62 31.68 -10.97
N LEU A 91 -1.58 30.83 -10.54
CA LEU A 91 -2.86 30.68 -11.22
C LEU A 91 -3.79 31.87 -11.01
N ARG A 92 -3.80 32.50 -9.81
CA ARG A 92 -4.56 33.74 -9.55
C ARG A 92 -4.16 34.90 -10.46
N GLN A 93 -2.94 34.91 -10.97
CA GLN A 93 -2.50 35.92 -11.94
C GLN A 93 -3.10 35.70 -13.34
N ARG A 94 -3.54 34.48 -13.65
CA ARG A 94 -4.01 34.07 -14.99
C ARG A 94 -5.51 33.83 -15.06
N MET A 95 -6.14 33.46 -13.94
CA MET A 95 -7.56 33.15 -13.84
C MET A 95 -8.11 33.49 -12.45
N LYS A 96 -9.44 33.58 -12.34
CA LYS A 96 -10.11 33.74 -11.05
C LYS A 96 -10.05 32.41 -10.30
N VAL A 97 -9.25 32.34 -9.24
CA VAL A 97 -9.14 31.17 -8.36
C VAL A 97 -9.75 31.50 -7.00
N ASP A 98 -10.78 30.76 -6.62
CA ASP A 98 -11.39 30.84 -5.30
C ASP A 98 -10.78 29.77 -4.38
N VAL A 99 -10.14 30.20 -3.29
CA VAL A 99 -9.48 29.29 -2.35
C VAL A 99 -10.35 29.20 -1.13
N GLN A 100 -11.04 28.08 -0.99
CA GLN A 100 -11.95 27.80 0.11
C GLN A 100 -11.32 26.78 1.07
N VAL A 101 -10.02 26.97 1.36
CA VAL A 101 -9.25 26.05 2.20
C VAL A 101 -8.89 26.73 3.51
N GLY A 102 -9.49 26.29 4.60
CA GLY A 102 -9.08 26.65 5.96
C GLY A 102 -7.76 25.97 6.37
N GLU A 103 -7.21 26.34 7.53
CA GLU A 103 -5.93 25.80 8.03
C GLU A 103 -5.96 24.27 8.21
N ALA A 104 -7.08 23.72 8.68
CA ALA A 104 -7.28 22.28 8.82
C ALA A 104 -7.35 21.54 7.46
N GLU A 105 -7.96 22.15 6.45
CA GLU A 105 -8.09 21.56 5.11
C GLU A 105 -6.75 21.60 4.36
N ALA A 106 -5.96 22.68 4.55
CA ALA A 106 -4.61 22.77 4.01
C ALA A 106 -3.72 21.66 4.58
N ALA A 107 -3.83 21.37 5.88
CA ALA A 107 -3.13 20.25 6.50
C ALA A 107 -3.55 18.89 5.91
N ARG A 108 -4.84 18.70 5.60
CA ARG A 108 -5.36 17.48 4.95
C ARG A 108 -4.89 17.36 3.50
N LEU A 109 -4.86 18.44 2.73
CA LEU A 109 -4.30 18.47 1.37
C LEU A 109 -2.82 18.08 1.40
N VAL A 110 -2.04 18.68 2.29
CA VAL A 110 -0.62 18.34 2.45
C VAL A 110 -0.45 16.88 2.85
N ALA A 111 -1.24 16.36 3.79
CA ALA A 111 -1.21 14.95 4.17
C ALA A 111 -1.50 14.02 2.97
N ASN A 112 -2.40 14.41 2.06
CA ASN A 112 -2.70 13.64 0.87
C ASN A 112 -1.69 13.81 -0.27
N LEU A 113 -0.98 14.94 -0.34
CA LEU A 113 0.12 15.14 -1.30
C LEU A 113 1.42 14.45 -0.89
N ARG A 114 1.58 14.13 0.41
CA ARG A 114 2.74 13.37 0.90
C ARG A 114 2.94 12.11 0.07
N GLY A 115 4.18 11.91 -0.34
CA GLY A 115 4.61 10.78 -1.16
C GLY A 115 4.63 11.03 -2.66
N LEU A 116 4.11 12.17 -3.11
CA LEU A 116 4.32 12.68 -4.46
C LEU A 116 5.60 13.51 -4.51
N THR A 117 6.30 13.49 -5.65
CA THR A 117 7.34 14.50 -5.92
C THR A 117 6.70 15.89 -6.04
N LEU A 118 7.46 16.97 -5.79
CA LEU A 118 6.94 18.33 -5.95
C LEU A 118 6.37 18.58 -7.36
N LEU A 119 6.98 17.99 -8.39
CA LEU A 119 6.50 18.09 -9.78
C LEU A 119 5.18 17.35 -9.98
N GLU A 120 5.01 16.17 -9.39
CA GLU A 120 3.75 15.43 -9.43
C GLU A 120 2.65 16.17 -8.68
N ALA A 121 2.94 16.65 -7.47
CA ALA A 121 2.01 17.46 -6.68
C ALA A 121 1.60 18.74 -7.42
N GLU A 122 2.54 19.43 -8.05
CA GLU A 122 2.27 20.63 -8.86
C GLU A 122 1.30 20.34 -10.01
N LYS A 123 1.54 19.24 -10.74
CA LYS A 123 0.68 18.83 -11.86
C LYS A 123 -0.74 18.53 -11.39
N VAL A 124 -0.88 17.80 -10.28
CA VAL A 124 -2.20 17.44 -9.73
C VAL A 124 -2.95 18.68 -9.25
N LEU A 125 -2.29 19.53 -8.45
CA LEU A 125 -2.88 20.77 -7.95
C LEU A 125 -3.28 21.70 -9.08
N THR A 126 -2.40 21.88 -10.06
CA THR A 126 -2.68 22.73 -11.23
C THR A 126 -3.87 22.22 -12.00
N ARG A 127 -3.94 20.91 -12.25
CA ARG A 127 -5.06 20.30 -12.97
C ARG A 127 -6.38 20.48 -12.21
N ALA A 128 -6.38 20.17 -10.92
CA ALA A 128 -7.57 20.29 -10.07
C ALA A 128 -8.12 21.73 -10.09
N ILE A 129 -7.26 22.72 -9.83
CA ILE A 129 -7.64 24.14 -9.81
C ILE A 129 -8.09 24.65 -11.19
N VAL A 130 -7.48 24.18 -12.28
CA VAL A 130 -7.85 24.63 -13.64
C VAL A 130 -9.20 24.06 -14.09
N GLU A 131 -9.59 22.89 -13.60
CA GLU A 131 -10.85 22.23 -13.99
C GLU A 131 -12.08 22.99 -13.49
N ASP A 132 -12.07 23.55 -12.28
CA ASP A 132 -13.23 24.24 -11.69
C ASP A 132 -12.97 25.67 -11.17
N GLY A 133 -11.71 26.13 -11.20
CA GLY A 133 -11.30 27.44 -10.70
C GLY A 133 -11.27 27.54 -9.17
N ARG A 134 -11.25 26.41 -8.45
CA ARG A 134 -11.32 26.37 -6.99
C ARG A 134 -10.21 25.50 -6.40
N LEU A 135 -9.90 25.76 -5.13
CA LEU A 135 -9.20 24.81 -4.28
C LEU A 135 -10.10 24.53 -3.07
N SER A 136 -10.55 23.29 -2.93
CA SER A 136 -11.56 22.82 -1.98
C SER A 136 -11.34 21.36 -1.57
N GLU A 137 -12.19 20.83 -0.69
CA GLU A 137 -12.13 19.41 -0.28
C GLU A 137 -12.35 18.44 -1.45
N ALA A 138 -13.08 18.84 -2.50
CA ALA A 138 -13.31 18.00 -3.68
C ALA A 138 -12.01 17.63 -4.41
N ASP A 139 -10.98 18.48 -4.33
CA ASP A 139 -9.68 18.26 -4.97
C ASP A 139 -8.89 17.10 -4.33
N LEU A 140 -9.27 16.68 -3.12
CA LEU A 140 -8.71 15.48 -2.50
C LEU A 140 -8.96 14.25 -3.37
N GLN A 141 -10.13 14.15 -4.02
CA GLN A 141 -10.44 13.02 -4.88
C GLN A 141 -9.51 12.99 -6.10
N HIS A 142 -9.17 14.14 -6.68
CA HIS A 142 -8.22 14.22 -7.80
C HIS A 142 -6.81 13.76 -7.39
N ILE A 143 -6.39 14.08 -6.16
CA ILE A 143 -5.09 13.61 -5.61
C ILE A 143 -5.11 12.10 -5.40
N ILE A 144 -6.19 11.56 -4.85
CA ILE A 144 -6.38 10.11 -4.65
C ILE A 144 -6.34 9.38 -6.00
N ASP A 145 -7.08 9.87 -7.00
CA ASP A 145 -7.14 9.27 -8.33
C ASP A 145 -5.76 9.30 -9.02
N TYR A 146 -4.99 10.37 -8.84
CA TYR A 146 -3.63 10.44 -9.35
C TYR A 146 -2.68 9.46 -8.65
N LYS A 147 -2.76 9.33 -7.32
CA LYS A 147 -2.01 8.31 -6.58
C LYS A 147 -2.36 6.90 -7.04
N LYS A 148 -3.63 6.62 -7.30
CA LYS A 148 -4.09 5.36 -7.87
C LYS A 148 -3.42 5.07 -9.21
N GLN A 149 -3.32 6.05 -10.11
CA GLN A 149 -2.62 5.89 -11.40
C GLN A 149 -1.12 5.58 -11.24
N ILE A 150 -0.45 6.17 -10.24
CA ILE A 150 0.96 5.86 -9.94
C ILE A 150 1.08 4.38 -9.54
N VAL A 151 0.22 3.93 -8.63
CA VAL A 151 0.22 2.55 -8.11
C VAL A 151 -0.05 1.55 -9.23
N GLU A 152 -1.07 1.80 -10.05
CA GLU A 152 -1.46 0.91 -11.14
C GLU A 152 -0.42 0.82 -12.26
N ARG A 153 0.36 1.89 -12.51
CA ARG A 153 1.44 1.90 -13.51
C ARG A 153 2.55 0.91 -13.16
N GLU A 154 2.86 0.73 -11.88
CA GLU A 154 3.89 -0.19 -11.42
C GLU A 154 3.44 -1.67 -11.50
N GLY A 155 2.14 -1.93 -11.67
CA GLY A 155 1.56 -3.22 -12.10
C GLY A 155 1.54 -4.35 -11.06
N VAL A 156 2.16 -4.15 -9.89
CA VAL A 156 2.23 -5.15 -8.81
C VAL A 156 1.32 -4.80 -7.63
N LEU A 157 1.14 -3.50 -7.37
CA LEU A 157 0.25 -2.98 -6.34
C LEU A 157 -1.07 -2.52 -6.95
N GLU A 158 -2.12 -2.62 -6.17
CA GLU A 158 -3.44 -2.07 -6.48
C GLU A 158 -3.83 -1.05 -5.42
N TYR A 159 -4.38 0.09 -5.84
CA TYR A 159 -5.00 1.02 -4.92
C TYR A 159 -6.44 0.57 -4.66
N TYR A 160 -6.76 0.30 -3.39
CA TYR A 160 -8.08 -0.18 -3.01
C TYR A 160 -8.86 0.94 -2.32
N PRO A 161 -10.05 1.34 -2.81
CA PRO A 161 -10.91 2.27 -2.11
C PRO A 161 -11.42 1.62 -0.83
N VAL A 162 -11.31 2.32 0.30
CA VAL A 162 -11.76 1.82 1.60
C VAL A 162 -13.16 2.35 1.89
N GLU A 163 -14.12 1.45 1.97
CA GLU A 163 -15.52 1.78 2.31
C GLU A 163 -15.93 1.13 3.64
N GLU A 164 -15.25 0.06 4.02
CA GLU A 164 -15.61 -0.77 5.15
C GLU A 164 -15.02 -0.22 6.46
N THR A 165 -15.85 -0.20 7.51
CA THR A 165 -15.46 0.31 8.83
C THR A 165 -15.18 -0.83 9.82
N LEU A 166 -14.45 -0.55 10.91
CA LEU A 166 -14.23 -1.53 11.98
C LEU A 166 -15.53 -1.98 12.68
N ALA A 167 -16.64 -1.26 12.51
CA ALA A 167 -17.95 -1.69 12.99
C ALA A 167 -18.48 -2.90 12.23
N GLU A 168 -18.06 -3.09 10.98
CA GLU A 168 -18.45 -4.26 10.16
C GLU A 168 -17.66 -5.52 10.49
N VAL A 169 -16.55 -5.38 11.21
CA VAL A 169 -15.70 -6.50 11.64
C VAL A 169 -16.21 -7.02 12.98
N ALA A 170 -16.87 -8.17 12.98
CA ALA A 170 -17.27 -8.86 14.21
C ALA A 170 -16.08 -9.63 14.83
N ASP A 171 -16.11 -9.84 16.15
CA ASP A 171 -15.22 -10.75 16.88
C ASP A 171 -13.71 -10.49 16.86
N LEU A 172 -13.26 -9.24 17.00
CA LEU A 172 -11.82 -8.91 17.05
C LEU A 172 -11.49 -7.78 18.04
N ALA A 173 -12.04 -7.87 19.26
CA ALA A 173 -11.86 -6.85 20.30
C ALA A 173 -10.38 -6.56 20.62
N GLY A 174 -9.55 -7.61 20.66
CA GLY A 174 -8.10 -7.48 20.89
C GLY A 174 -7.40 -6.64 19.81
N LEU A 175 -7.66 -6.95 18.54
CA LEU A 175 -7.12 -6.17 17.40
C LEU A 175 -7.63 -4.73 17.44
N LYS A 176 -8.94 -4.50 17.64
CA LYS A 176 -9.53 -3.15 17.71
C LYS A 176 -8.88 -2.31 18.82
N ALA A 177 -8.74 -2.87 20.02
CA ALA A 177 -8.10 -2.18 21.14
C ALA A 177 -6.60 -1.90 20.86
N TRP A 178 -5.91 -2.84 20.20
CA TRP A 178 -4.51 -2.70 19.84
C TRP A 178 -4.28 -1.59 18.80
N LEU A 179 -5.16 -1.50 17.80
CA LEU A 179 -5.14 -0.46 16.77
C LEU A 179 -5.49 0.91 17.34
N ALA A 180 -6.51 1.00 18.21
CA ALA A 180 -6.95 2.24 18.82
C ALA A 180 -5.83 2.92 19.62
N LYS A 181 -5.04 2.15 20.38
CA LYS A 181 -3.89 2.67 21.13
C LYS A 181 -2.81 3.30 20.24
N ARG A 182 -2.67 2.80 19.01
CA ARG A 182 -1.62 3.22 18.06
C ARG A 182 -2.05 4.33 17.12
N LYS A 183 -3.37 4.56 16.99
CA LYS A 183 -3.94 5.65 16.17
C LYS A 183 -3.35 7.02 16.53
N HIS A 184 -3.01 7.26 17.80
CA HIS A 184 -2.44 8.54 18.23
C HIS A 184 -1.07 8.86 17.60
N ILE A 185 -0.30 7.85 17.18
CA ILE A 185 0.98 8.03 16.49
C ILE A 185 0.77 8.78 15.17
N LEU A 186 -0.34 8.52 14.46
CA LEU A 186 -0.69 9.20 13.22
C LEU A 186 -1.03 10.68 13.42
N THR A 187 -1.66 11.02 14.54
CA THR A 187 -2.10 12.39 14.83
C THR A 187 -0.99 13.28 15.38
N ALA A 188 0.04 12.69 16.00
CA ALA A 188 1.12 13.43 16.63
C ALA A 188 2.47 12.70 16.47
N PRO A 189 2.97 12.53 15.23
CA PRO A 189 4.19 11.76 14.96
C PRO A 189 5.41 12.34 15.67
N ASP A 190 5.56 13.67 15.72
CA ASP A 190 6.70 14.32 16.39
C ASP A 190 6.73 14.04 17.90
N LYS A 191 5.55 14.01 18.54
CA LYS A 191 5.43 13.67 19.97
C LYS A 191 5.71 12.19 20.21
N ALA A 192 5.25 11.32 19.33
CA ALA A 192 5.52 9.89 19.39
C ALA A 192 7.04 9.62 19.27
N ALA A 193 7.70 10.25 18.28
CA ALA A 193 9.15 10.16 18.09
C ALA A 193 9.93 10.70 19.30
N ALA A 194 9.52 11.84 19.86
CA ALA A 194 10.13 12.38 21.08
C ALA A 194 9.96 11.48 22.32
N PHE A 195 8.89 10.67 22.36
CA PHE A 195 8.66 9.65 23.39
C PHE A 195 9.44 8.34 23.12
N GLY A 196 10.13 8.23 21.99
CA GLY A 196 10.84 7.03 21.56
C GLY A 196 9.95 5.96 20.94
N LEU A 197 8.77 6.33 20.45
CA LEU A 197 7.89 5.43 19.70
C LEU A 197 8.18 5.54 18.21
N GLU A 198 8.32 4.39 17.58
CA GLU A 198 8.38 4.25 16.13
C GLU A 198 6.98 3.99 15.57
N PHE A 199 6.82 4.25 14.26
CA PHE A 199 5.60 3.89 13.54
C PHE A 199 5.39 2.36 13.60
N PRO A 200 4.16 1.87 13.90
CA PRO A 200 3.93 0.44 14.03
C PRO A 200 4.22 -0.30 12.73
N LYS A 201 4.86 -1.46 12.85
CA LYS A 201 5.24 -2.25 11.70
C LYS A 201 4.06 -2.96 11.04
N GLY A 202 3.08 -3.43 11.80
CA GLY A 202 2.01 -4.21 11.19
C GLY A 202 1.57 -5.41 11.99
N VAL A 203 0.58 -6.09 11.43
CA VAL A 203 -0.06 -7.25 12.02
C VAL A 203 -0.16 -8.39 11.02
N LEU A 204 -0.01 -9.61 11.52
CA LEU A 204 -0.31 -10.83 10.77
C LEU A 204 -1.64 -11.40 11.28
N LEU A 205 -2.61 -11.54 10.38
CA LEU A 205 -3.92 -12.12 10.67
C LEU A 205 -3.93 -13.58 10.21
N VAL A 206 -4.00 -14.52 11.15
CA VAL A 206 -3.96 -15.96 10.87
C VAL A 206 -5.29 -16.58 11.25
N GLY A 207 -5.83 -17.48 10.44
CA GLY A 207 -6.95 -18.31 10.88
C GLY A 207 -7.89 -18.74 9.76
N VAL A 208 -9.10 -19.14 10.12
CA VAL A 208 -10.01 -19.87 9.23
C VAL A 208 -10.39 -19.02 7.99
N PRO A 209 -10.37 -19.59 6.77
CA PRO A 209 -10.90 -18.93 5.58
C PRO A 209 -12.31 -18.37 5.79
N GLY A 210 -12.63 -17.25 5.15
CA GLY A 210 -13.99 -16.68 5.22
C GLY A 210 -14.35 -15.97 6.54
N CYS A 211 -13.45 -15.87 7.51
CA CYS A 211 -13.71 -15.19 8.80
C CYS A 211 -13.35 -13.69 8.80
N GLY A 212 -13.32 -13.04 7.62
CA GLY A 212 -13.18 -11.58 7.54
C GLY A 212 -11.75 -11.02 7.66
N LYS A 213 -10.70 -11.83 7.52
CA LYS A 213 -9.30 -11.35 7.55
C LYS A 213 -9.02 -10.21 6.54
N SER A 214 -9.44 -10.38 5.29
CA SER A 214 -9.29 -9.34 4.26
C SER A 214 -10.15 -8.10 4.56
N LEU A 215 -11.34 -8.28 5.16
CA LEU A 215 -12.20 -7.17 5.62
C LEU A 215 -11.51 -6.36 6.73
N CYS A 216 -10.77 -7.01 7.63
CA CYS A 216 -10.03 -6.32 8.69
C CYS A 216 -8.97 -5.38 8.14
N ALA A 217 -8.24 -5.80 7.11
CA ALA A 217 -7.22 -4.95 6.47
C ALA A 217 -7.83 -3.65 5.92
N LYS A 218 -8.98 -3.76 5.26
CA LYS A 218 -9.73 -2.61 4.75
C LYS A 218 -10.22 -1.69 5.86
N ALA A 219 -10.80 -2.29 6.90
CA ALA A 219 -11.30 -1.56 8.05
C ALA A 219 -10.20 -0.81 8.82
N VAL A 220 -8.98 -1.37 8.90
CA VAL A 220 -7.82 -0.68 9.51
C VAL A 220 -7.47 0.59 8.73
N ALA A 221 -7.36 0.48 7.40
CA ALA A 221 -7.03 1.61 6.54
C ALA A 221 -8.08 2.72 6.63
N MET A 222 -9.37 2.35 6.64
CA MET A 222 -10.46 3.29 6.85
C MET A 222 -10.40 3.96 8.23
N GLU A 223 -10.22 3.20 9.30
CA GLU A 223 -10.17 3.71 10.68
C GLU A 223 -9.02 4.72 10.88
N TRP A 224 -7.89 4.44 10.25
CA TRP A 224 -6.69 5.27 10.33
C TRP A 224 -6.68 6.41 9.31
N GLY A 225 -7.65 6.43 8.38
CA GLY A 225 -7.71 7.43 7.30
C GLY A 225 -6.52 7.36 6.36
N LEU A 226 -5.99 6.16 6.14
CA LEU A 226 -4.81 5.92 5.32
C LEU A 226 -5.16 5.25 3.99
N PRO A 227 -4.41 5.52 2.91
CA PRO A 227 -4.51 4.77 1.66
C PRO A 227 -4.29 3.28 1.89
N LEU A 228 -5.07 2.44 1.20
CA LEU A 228 -4.89 0.99 1.17
C LEU A 228 -4.24 0.56 -0.14
N LEU A 229 -3.02 0.05 -0.04
CA LEU A 229 -2.30 -0.58 -1.14
C LEU A 229 -2.42 -2.09 -0.98
N LYS A 230 -2.98 -2.79 -1.97
CA LYS A 230 -3.03 -4.25 -1.99
C LYS A 230 -1.89 -4.79 -2.84
N LEU A 231 -1.08 -5.67 -2.26
CA LEU A 231 -0.14 -6.50 -2.99
C LEU A 231 -0.80 -7.84 -3.28
N ASP A 232 -0.85 -8.21 -4.56
CA ASP A 232 -1.24 -9.55 -5.00
C ASP A 232 0.04 -10.38 -5.20
N PRO A 233 0.35 -11.34 -4.30
CA PRO A 233 1.57 -12.10 -4.45
C PRO A 233 1.59 -12.99 -5.69
N GLY A 234 0.42 -13.37 -6.24
CA GLY A 234 0.34 -14.11 -7.49
C GLY A 234 0.88 -13.31 -8.69
N ARG A 235 0.81 -11.97 -8.65
CA ARG A 235 1.37 -11.10 -9.70
C ARG A 235 2.88 -10.99 -9.66
N LEU A 236 3.51 -11.27 -8.51
CA LEU A 236 4.97 -11.22 -8.38
C LEU A 236 5.65 -12.29 -9.25
N TYR A 237 5.02 -13.44 -9.42
CA TYR A 237 5.60 -14.59 -10.11
C TYR A 237 5.17 -14.69 -11.59
N ASN A 238 4.13 -13.96 -12.00
CA ASN A 238 3.43 -14.19 -13.26
C ASN A 238 3.93 -13.40 -14.50
N LYS A 239 5.15 -12.84 -14.53
CA LYS A 239 5.62 -12.16 -15.76
C LYS A 239 6.98 -12.51 -16.32
N TYR A 240 8.05 -12.70 -15.56
CA TYR A 240 9.35 -13.11 -16.14
C TYR A 240 10.20 -13.79 -15.07
N ILE A 241 10.64 -15.02 -15.33
CA ILE A 241 11.58 -15.76 -14.48
C ILE A 241 12.88 -14.93 -14.38
N GLY A 242 13.06 -14.23 -13.26
CA GLY A 242 14.21 -13.33 -13.01
C GLY A 242 13.85 -11.89 -12.63
N GLU A 243 12.62 -11.42 -12.87
CA GLU A 243 12.19 -10.05 -12.52
C GLU A 243 11.40 -9.95 -11.21
N SER A 244 10.96 -11.06 -10.62
CA SER A 244 10.09 -11.08 -9.43
C SER A 244 10.67 -10.31 -8.24
N GLU A 245 11.98 -10.44 -7.98
CA GLU A 245 12.67 -9.72 -6.89
C GLU A 245 12.73 -8.20 -7.16
N ARG A 246 12.98 -7.81 -8.42
CA ARG A 246 12.99 -6.41 -8.84
C ARG A 246 11.60 -5.80 -8.75
N ASN A 247 10.57 -6.54 -9.17
CA ASN A 247 9.17 -6.13 -9.10
C ASN A 247 8.70 -6.01 -7.65
N PHE A 248 9.10 -6.95 -6.80
CA PHE A 248 8.85 -6.87 -5.36
C PHE A 248 9.49 -5.62 -4.74
N ARG A 249 10.78 -5.36 -5.02
CA ARG A 249 11.46 -4.15 -4.54
C ARG A 249 10.76 -2.88 -5.01
N ARG A 250 10.41 -2.78 -6.30
CA ARG A 250 9.66 -1.64 -6.85
C ARG A 250 8.31 -1.44 -6.16
N ALA A 251 7.59 -2.52 -5.87
CA ALA A 251 6.35 -2.46 -5.12
C ALA A 251 6.58 -1.89 -3.70
N MET A 252 7.60 -2.40 -3.00
CA MET A 252 7.96 -1.90 -1.67
C MET A 252 8.38 -0.43 -1.71
N ASP A 253 9.27 -0.04 -2.64
CA ASP A 253 9.69 1.35 -2.85
C ASP A 253 8.48 2.26 -3.13
N THR A 254 7.49 1.77 -3.88
CA THR A 254 6.25 2.51 -4.16
C THR A 254 5.41 2.68 -2.90
N ALA A 255 5.28 1.65 -2.07
CA ALA A 255 4.58 1.74 -0.78
C ALA A 255 5.29 2.71 0.18
N GLU A 256 6.62 2.66 0.28
CA GLU A 256 7.42 3.60 1.08
C GLU A 256 7.26 5.04 0.58
N ARG A 257 7.32 5.23 -0.73
CA ARG A 257 7.09 6.54 -1.35
C ARG A 257 5.71 7.07 -1.02
N LEU A 258 4.66 6.25 -1.06
CA LEU A 258 3.28 6.67 -0.79
C LEU A 258 2.93 6.73 0.70
N SER A 259 3.91 6.52 1.60
CA SER A 259 3.69 6.60 3.04
C SER A 259 3.21 8.00 3.49
N PRO A 260 2.36 8.09 4.54
CA PRO A 260 1.83 6.98 5.35
C PRO A 260 0.74 6.18 4.63
N CYS A 261 0.79 4.85 4.69
CA CYS A 261 -0.21 3.98 4.04
C CYS A 261 -0.34 2.62 4.74
N VAL A 262 -1.43 1.90 4.44
CA VAL A 262 -1.59 0.49 4.80
C VAL A 262 -1.23 -0.37 3.58
N LEU A 263 -0.29 -1.30 3.77
CA LEU A 263 0.04 -2.33 2.78
C LEU A 263 -0.65 -3.64 3.16
N PHE A 264 -1.64 -4.04 2.38
CA PHE A 264 -2.36 -5.30 2.55
C PHE A 264 -1.77 -6.38 1.65
N ILE A 265 -1.35 -7.49 2.26
CA ILE A 265 -0.83 -8.67 1.57
C ILE A 265 -1.76 -9.83 1.90
N ASP A 266 -2.54 -10.28 0.91
CA ASP A 266 -3.49 -11.36 1.12
C ASP A 266 -2.85 -12.73 0.87
N GLU A 267 -3.20 -13.72 1.69
CA GLU A 267 -2.81 -15.12 1.55
C GLU A 267 -1.29 -15.29 1.38
N LEU A 268 -0.55 -14.75 2.36
CA LEU A 268 0.91 -14.70 2.36
C LEU A 268 1.54 -16.10 2.18
N GLU A 269 0.90 -17.13 2.70
CA GLU A 269 1.28 -18.52 2.51
C GLU A 269 1.28 -18.93 1.03
N LYS A 270 0.37 -18.44 0.18
CA LYS A 270 0.36 -18.81 -1.25
C LYS A 270 1.60 -18.31 -1.98
N ALA A 271 2.13 -17.17 -1.54
CA ALA A 271 3.32 -16.55 -2.12
C ALA A 271 4.63 -17.26 -1.77
N PHE A 272 4.66 -17.92 -0.60
CA PHE A 272 5.90 -18.39 0.03
C PHE A 272 5.87 -19.86 0.47
N ALA A 273 4.73 -20.56 0.34
CA ALA A 273 4.59 -21.97 0.70
C ALA A 273 5.33 -22.93 -0.24
N ALA A 274 5.75 -22.49 -1.43
CA ALA A 274 6.52 -23.27 -2.37
C ALA A 274 8.03 -22.96 -2.22
N GLY A 275 8.62 -23.43 -1.13
CA GLY A 275 10.08 -23.54 -0.99
C GLY A 275 10.68 -24.76 -1.73
N GLY A 276 9.98 -25.29 -2.73
CA GLY A 276 10.36 -26.48 -3.48
C GLY A 276 11.38 -26.20 -4.58
N SER A 277 12.14 -27.23 -4.94
CA SER A 277 13.22 -27.25 -5.95
C SER A 277 12.80 -26.80 -7.36
N GLU A 278 11.51 -26.58 -7.62
CA GLU A 278 10.94 -26.31 -8.95
C GLU A 278 11.14 -24.85 -9.42
N ASP A 279 11.26 -23.88 -8.50
CA ASP A 279 11.40 -22.44 -8.82
C ASP A 279 12.86 -21.93 -8.85
N GLY A 280 13.85 -22.82 -8.74
CA GLY A 280 15.27 -22.42 -8.74
C GLY A 280 15.66 -21.43 -7.63
N GLY A 281 14.96 -21.44 -6.49
CA GLY A 281 15.24 -20.58 -5.34
C GLY A 281 14.77 -19.13 -5.46
N VAL A 282 13.95 -18.77 -6.46
CA VAL A 282 13.40 -17.42 -6.61
C VAL A 282 12.53 -17.02 -5.42
N SER A 283 11.59 -17.88 -5.00
CA SER A 283 10.66 -17.63 -3.90
C SER A 283 11.38 -17.40 -2.56
N GLN A 284 12.50 -18.10 -2.33
CA GLN A 284 13.37 -17.88 -1.17
C GLN A 284 14.10 -16.54 -1.20
N ARG A 285 14.55 -16.08 -2.38
CA ARG A 285 15.17 -14.75 -2.52
C ARG A 285 14.18 -13.61 -2.33
N VAL A 286 12.96 -13.75 -2.86
CA VAL A 286 11.87 -12.79 -2.64
C VAL A 286 11.49 -12.78 -1.16
N LEU A 287 11.39 -13.94 -0.50
CA LEU A 287 11.16 -14.03 0.94
C LEU A 287 12.25 -13.29 1.73
N GLY A 288 13.53 -13.53 1.42
CA GLY A 288 14.64 -12.84 2.07
C GLY A 288 14.56 -11.31 1.89
N THR A 289 14.21 -10.85 0.69
CA THR A 289 14.01 -9.43 0.40
C THR A 289 12.83 -8.86 1.19
N PHE A 290 11.72 -9.59 1.29
CA PHE A 290 10.56 -9.15 2.05
C PHE A 290 10.83 -9.10 3.55
N LEU A 291 11.50 -10.10 4.10
CA LEU A 291 11.88 -10.11 5.51
C LEU A 291 12.80 -8.93 5.81
N ALA A 292 13.85 -8.71 5.01
CA ALA A 292 14.75 -7.56 5.16
C ALA A 292 13.97 -6.24 5.14
N TRP A 293 13.05 -6.09 4.18
CA TRP A 293 12.17 -4.92 4.11
C TRP A 293 11.28 -4.76 5.36
N LEU A 294 10.65 -5.82 5.88
CA LEU A 294 9.87 -5.74 7.12
C LEU A 294 10.70 -5.24 8.32
N GLN A 295 12.00 -5.52 8.32
CA GLN A 295 12.92 -5.05 9.35
C GLN A 295 13.32 -3.60 9.18
N ASP A 296 13.80 -3.24 7.98
CA ASP A 296 14.59 -2.02 7.73
C ASP A 296 13.90 -1.04 6.77
N ARG A 297 12.60 -1.21 6.48
CA ARG A 297 11.87 -0.31 5.60
C ARG A 297 11.88 1.13 6.10
N ARG A 298 11.80 2.04 5.14
CA ARG A 298 11.70 3.47 5.39
C ARG A 298 10.26 3.94 5.22
N GLY A 299 9.88 4.94 5.99
CA GLY A 299 8.54 5.54 5.94
C GLY A 299 7.46 4.77 6.70
N ASP A 300 6.33 5.43 6.84
CA ASP A 300 5.22 5.02 7.72
C ASP A 300 4.28 4.04 7.00
N VAL A 301 4.79 2.86 6.65
CA VAL A 301 4.01 1.80 6.01
C VAL A 301 3.54 0.80 7.06
N PHE A 302 2.22 0.65 7.24
CA PHE A 302 1.64 -0.35 8.15
C PHE A 302 1.26 -1.61 7.36
N THR A 303 1.92 -2.74 7.61
CA THR A 303 1.65 -3.97 6.86
C THR A 303 0.58 -4.81 7.53
N VAL A 304 -0.51 -5.11 6.82
CA VAL A 304 -1.48 -6.13 7.21
C VAL A 304 -1.29 -7.34 6.30
N ALA A 305 -0.77 -8.43 6.85
CA ALA A 305 -0.66 -9.68 6.12
C ALA A 305 -1.73 -10.66 6.60
N THR A 306 -2.28 -11.48 5.71
CA THR A 306 -3.21 -12.55 6.09
C THR A 306 -2.63 -13.91 5.76
N ALA A 307 -3.02 -14.92 6.54
CA ALA A 307 -2.79 -16.31 6.19
C ALA A 307 -3.94 -17.20 6.63
N ASN A 308 -4.31 -18.16 5.78
CA ASN A 308 -5.32 -19.16 6.11
C ASN A 308 -4.72 -20.39 6.80
N ASP A 309 -3.49 -20.74 6.43
CA ASP A 309 -2.80 -21.92 6.94
C ASP A 309 -1.44 -21.54 7.51
N VAL A 310 -1.35 -21.54 8.85
CA VAL A 310 -0.12 -21.23 9.58
C VAL A 310 0.99 -22.25 9.33
N THR A 311 0.65 -23.50 9.01
CA THR A 311 1.63 -24.57 8.80
C THR A 311 2.41 -24.38 7.50
N ARG A 312 1.82 -23.66 6.55
CA ARG A 312 2.42 -23.32 5.26
C ARG A 312 3.18 -22.00 5.27
N LEU A 313 3.08 -21.22 6.34
CA LEU A 313 3.83 -19.99 6.49
C LEU A 313 5.29 -20.29 6.86
N PRO A 314 6.26 -19.62 6.20
CA PRO A 314 7.63 -19.62 6.68
C PRO A 314 7.71 -19.15 8.14
N PRO A 315 8.36 -19.90 9.04
CA PRO A 315 8.43 -19.58 10.47
C PRO A 315 9.13 -18.24 10.75
N GLU A 316 9.90 -17.72 9.79
CA GLU A 316 10.53 -16.41 9.83
C GLU A 316 9.54 -15.26 10.05
N PHE A 317 8.30 -15.38 9.56
CA PHE A 317 7.25 -14.37 9.74
C PHE A 317 6.71 -14.30 11.17
N LEU A 318 6.81 -15.40 11.94
CA LEU A 318 6.34 -15.46 13.32
C LEU A 318 7.36 -14.90 14.33
N ARG A 319 8.57 -14.54 13.88
CA ARG A 319 9.60 -13.96 14.74
C ARG A 319 9.23 -12.51 15.10
N LYS A 320 9.35 -12.18 16.38
CA LYS A 320 9.17 -10.80 16.87
C LYS A 320 10.09 -9.82 16.12
N GLY A 321 9.55 -8.66 15.76
CA GLY A 321 10.26 -7.60 15.04
C GLY A 321 10.02 -7.58 13.52
N ARG A 322 9.27 -8.55 12.98
CA ARG A 322 8.76 -8.54 11.59
C ARG A 322 7.37 -7.92 11.51
N PHE A 323 6.44 -8.52 12.24
CA PHE A 323 5.17 -7.94 12.62
C PHE A 323 5.24 -7.59 14.10
N ASP A 324 4.47 -6.58 14.51
CA ASP A 324 4.38 -6.20 15.91
C ASP A 324 3.54 -7.20 16.69
N GLU A 325 2.51 -7.76 16.05
CA GLU A 325 1.57 -8.69 16.67
C GLU A 325 1.00 -9.69 15.65
N VAL A 326 0.63 -10.87 16.15
CA VAL A 326 -0.09 -11.89 15.39
C VAL A 326 -1.48 -12.05 16.02
N PHE A 327 -2.53 -11.88 15.22
CA PHE A 327 -3.91 -12.07 15.67
C PHE A 327 -4.50 -13.31 15.03
N PHE A 328 -5.12 -14.14 15.86
CA PHE A 328 -5.88 -15.30 15.40
C PHE A 328 -7.33 -14.89 15.14
N VAL A 329 -7.81 -15.21 13.93
CA VAL A 329 -9.17 -14.95 13.46
C VAL A 329 -9.86 -16.30 13.31
N ASP A 330 -10.65 -16.65 14.31
CA ASP A 330 -11.37 -17.92 14.39
C ASP A 330 -12.83 -17.78 13.91
N LEU A 331 -13.58 -18.87 13.93
CA LEU A 331 -15.01 -18.87 13.68
C LEU A 331 -15.73 -17.90 14.63
N PRO A 332 -16.72 -17.13 14.12
CA PRO A 332 -17.41 -16.14 14.92
C PRO A 332 -18.20 -16.78 16.06
N ASN A 333 -18.12 -16.20 17.26
CA ASN A 333 -18.97 -16.53 18.40
C ASN A 333 -20.45 -16.15 18.17
N GLU A 334 -21.36 -16.48 19.10
CA GLU A 334 -22.80 -16.21 18.95
C GLU A 334 -23.15 -14.74 18.74
N GLU A 335 -22.51 -13.84 19.48
CA GLU A 335 -22.71 -12.40 19.36
C GLU A 335 -22.22 -11.89 17.99
N ALA A 336 -21.07 -12.39 17.55
CA ALA A 336 -20.50 -12.10 16.25
C ALA A 336 -21.38 -12.59 15.10
N ARG A 337 -21.90 -13.83 15.16
CA ARG A 337 -22.83 -14.36 14.16
C ARG A 337 -24.09 -13.53 14.06
N ARG A 338 -24.65 -13.08 15.20
CA ARG A 338 -25.79 -12.17 15.23
C ARG A 338 -25.50 -10.87 14.50
N ALA A 339 -24.35 -10.26 14.75
CA ALA A 339 -23.93 -9.04 14.08
C ALA A 339 -23.72 -9.26 12.57
N ILE A 340 -23.04 -10.34 12.18
CA ILE A 340 -22.77 -10.71 10.78
C ILE A 340 -24.09 -10.89 10.02
N LEU A 341 -25.06 -11.65 10.56
CA LEU A 341 -26.38 -11.81 9.98
C LEU A 341 -27.06 -10.45 9.74
N ALA A 342 -27.10 -9.58 10.75
CA ALA A 342 -27.72 -8.27 10.65
C ALA A 342 -27.01 -7.34 9.63
N ILE A 343 -25.69 -7.40 9.54
CA ILE A 343 -24.90 -6.64 8.55
C ILE A 343 -25.25 -7.11 7.14
N HIS A 344 -25.20 -8.42 6.87
CA HIS A 344 -25.41 -8.95 5.54
C HIS A 344 -26.86 -8.84 5.06
N LEU A 345 -27.85 -8.88 5.96
CA LEU A 345 -29.25 -8.55 5.66
C LEU A 345 -29.40 -7.07 5.23
N ARG A 346 -28.84 -6.13 6.01
CA ARG A 346 -28.90 -4.69 5.71
C ARG A 346 -28.20 -4.34 4.40
N LYS A 347 -27.03 -4.92 4.13
CA LYS A 347 -26.31 -4.74 2.86
C LYS A 347 -27.15 -5.18 1.63
N ARG A 348 -28.14 -6.04 1.83
CA ARG A 348 -29.05 -6.57 0.79
C ARG A 348 -30.44 -5.92 0.82
N GLY A 349 -30.56 -4.75 1.45
CA GLY A 349 -31.80 -3.99 1.55
C GLY A 349 -32.88 -4.65 2.40
N GLN A 350 -32.51 -5.61 3.27
CA GLN A 350 -33.44 -6.28 4.18
C GLN A 350 -33.31 -5.66 5.58
N ALA A 351 -34.44 -5.27 6.17
CA ALA A 351 -34.48 -4.80 7.56
C ALA A 351 -34.21 -5.99 8.49
N ALA A 352 -33.12 -5.94 9.26
CA ALA A 352 -32.71 -7.04 10.13
C ALA A 352 -33.75 -7.36 11.21
N GLU A 353 -34.53 -6.36 11.62
CA GLU A 353 -35.62 -6.45 12.59
C GLU A 353 -36.79 -7.32 12.09
N GLY A 354 -36.89 -7.52 10.76
CA GLY A 354 -37.87 -8.41 10.14
C GLY A 354 -37.50 -9.90 10.20
N PHE A 355 -36.33 -10.24 10.76
CA PHE A 355 -35.81 -11.61 10.82
C PHE A 355 -35.65 -12.06 12.27
N ASP A 356 -35.92 -13.34 12.51
CA ASP A 356 -35.69 -13.95 13.82
C ASP A 356 -34.22 -14.34 13.95
N LEU A 357 -33.40 -13.38 14.37
CA LEU A 357 -31.98 -13.61 14.63
C LEU A 357 -31.75 -14.60 15.78
N ALA A 358 -32.70 -14.76 16.70
CA ALA A 358 -32.58 -15.72 17.80
C ALA A 358 -32.68 -17.16 17.30
N ALA A 359 -33.43 -17.41 16.23
CA ALA A 359 -33.46 -18.71 15.54
C ALA A 359 -32.26 -18.91 14.59
N LEU A 360 -31.78 -17.87 13.92
CA LEU A 360 -30.69 -17.98 12.93
C LEU A 360 -29.30 -18.16 13.55
N VAL A 361 -29.02 -17.55 14.71
CA VAL A 361 -27.72 -17.65 15.40
C VAL A 361 -27.32 -19.06 15.80
N PRO A 362 -28.20 -19.89 16.41
CA PRO A 362 -27.87 -21.29 16.71
C PRO A 362 -27.79 -22.14 15.46
N ALA A 363 -28.62 -21.87 14.44
CA ALA A 363 -28.60 -22.61 13.17
C ALA A 363 -27.28 -22.42 12.40
N THR A 364 -26.60 -21.29 12.59
CA THR A 364 -25.32 -20.95 11.95
C THR A 364 -24.10 -21.29 12.81
N ALA A 365 -24.25 -22.14 13.84
CA ALA A 365 -23.11 -22.60 14.63
C ALA A 365 -22.07 -23.31 13.74
N GLY A 366 -20.80 -22.94 13.88
CA GLY A 366 -19.69 -23.45 13.05
C GLY A 366 -19.49 -22.73 11.72
N PHE A 367 -20.39 -21.81 11.33
CA PHE A 367 -20.27 -21.08 10.07
C PHE A 367 -19.29 -19.91 10.23
N SER A 368 -18.43 -19.74 9.23
CA SER A 368 -17.65 -18.54 8.98
C SER A 368 -18.55 -17.38 8.52
N GLY A 369 -18.03 -16.15 8.57
CA GLY A 369 -18.76 -14.97 8.07
C GLY A 369 -19.15 -15.10 6.60
N ALA A 370 -18.26 -15.66 5.77
CA ALA A 370 -18.53 -15.92 4.36
C ALA A 370 -19.65 -16.96 4.15
N GLU A 371 -19.74 -18.00 4.96
CA GLU A 371 -20.81 -19.01 4.85
C GLU A 371 -22.16 -18.45 5.29
N ILE A 372 -22.19 -17.62 6.34
CA ILE A 372 -23.40 -16.88 6.73
C ILE A 372 -23.86 -15.96 5.60
N GLU A 373 -22.92 -15.24 4.98
CA GLU A 373 -23.21 -14.41 3.83
C GLU A 373 -23.80 -15.22 2.67
N GLN A 374 -23.17 -16.35 2.32
CA GLN A 374 -23.64 -17.20 1.23
C GLN A 374 -25.01 -17.80 1.51
N ALA A 375 -25.31 -18.21 2.75
CA ALA A 375 -26.63 -18.71 3.10
C ALA A 375 -27.74 -17.65 2.87
N ILE A 376 -27.47 -16.38 3.20
CA ILE A 376 -28.40 -15.27 2.92
C ILE A 376 -28.54 -15.04 1.41
N VAL A 377 -27.44 -15.12 0.65
CA VAL A 377 -27.44 -14.97 -0.82
C VAL A 377 -28.26 -16.08 -1.48
N SER A 378 -28.03 -17.33 -1.10
CA SER A 378 -28.81 -18.47 -1.61
C SER A 378 -30.30 -18.31 -1.30
N ALA A 379 -30.63 -17.87 -0.09
CA ALA A 379 -32.02 -17.67 0.31
C ALA A 379 -32.70 -16.55 -0.50
N LEU A 380 -31.94 -15.52 -0.92
CA LEU A 380 -32.44 -14.50 -1.84
C LEU A 380 -32.69 -15.05 -3.25
N TYR A 381 -31.81 -15.90 -3.78
CA TYR A 381 -32.06 -16.55 -5.07
C TYR A 381 -33.34 -17.39 -5.02
N THR A 382 -33.54 -18.16 -3.95
CA THR A 382 -34.75 -18.96 -3.73
C THR A 382 -35.98 -18.05 -3.61
N ALA A 383 -35.92 -16.98 -2.82
CA ALA A 383 -37.02 -16.03 -2.68
C ALA A 383 -37.39 -15.36 -4.01
N PHE A 384 -36.38 -14.96 -4.80
CA PHE A 384 -36.56 -14.33 -6.10
C PHE A 384 -37.19 -15.29 -7.12
N ASN A 385 -36.70 -16.53 -7.20
CA ASN A 385 -37.25 -17.57 -8.05
C ASN A 385 -38.72 -17.87 -7.72
N ASP A 386 -39.06 -17.87 -6.44
CA ASP A 386 -40.42 -18.12 -5.94
C ASP A 386 -41.35 -16.90 -6.03
N GLY A 387 -40.83 -15.73 -6.47
CA GLY A 387 -41.60 -14.48 -6.55
C GLY A 387 -42.08 -13.94 -5.19
N ARG A 388 -41.38 -14.25 -4.10
CA ARG A 388 -41.74 -13.85 -2.73
C ARG A 388 -40.61 -13.10 -2.02
N LYS A 389 -40.95 -12.46 -0.89
CA LYS A 389 -39.95 -11.80 -0.04
C LYS A 389 -39.09 -12.82 0.70
N LEU A 390 -37.86 -12.44 1.01
CA LEU A 390 -36.99 -13.20 1.90
C LEU A 390 -37.63 -13.33 3.28
N THR A 391 -37.55 -14.51 3.88
CA THR A 391 -38.09 -14.81 5.21
C THR A 391 -37.07 -15.57 6.04
N THR A 392 -37.20 -15.54 7.37
CA THR A 392 -36.37 -16.37 8.28
C THR A 392 -36.37 -17.84 7.87
N GLY A 393 -37.53 -18.38 7.48
CA GLY A 393 -37.68 -19.79 7.08
C GLY A 393 -36.84 -20.16 5.86
N LEU A 394 -36.75 -19.27 4.87
CA LEU A 394 -35.90 -19.47 3.69
C LEU A 394 -34.42 -19.48 4.07
N VAL A 395 -33.99 -18.54 4.92
CA VAL A 395 -32.59 -18.49 5.38
C VAL A 395 -32.26 -19.76 6.18
N LEU A 396 -33.14 -20.21 7.07
CA LEU A 396 -32.95 -21.45 7.83
C LEU A 396 -32.84 -22.69 6.92
N ALA A 397 -33.65 -22.76 5.85
CA ALA A 397 -33.60 -23.86 4.90
C ALA A 397 -32.25 -23.91 4.17
N GLU A 398 -31.73 -22.77 3.73
CA GLU A 398 -30.42 -22.68 3.06
C GLU A 398 -29.25 -22.93 4.01
N VAL A 399 -29.34 -22.46 5.25
CA VAL A 399 -28.36 -22.80 6.30
C VAL A 399 -28.31 -24.31 6.52
N ALA A 400 -29.47 -24.99 6.61
CA ALA A 400 -29.52 -26.45 6.76
C ALA A 400 -29.01 -27.21 5.52
N ALA A 401 -29.15 -26.64 4.33
CA ALA A 401 -28.63 -27.21 3.09
C ALA A 401 -27.11 -26.99 2.90
N THR A 402 -26.54 -26.02 3.63
CA THR A 402 -25.12 -25.67 3.56
C THR A 402 -24.32 -26.52 4.54
N ARG A 403 -23.23 -27.14 4.07
CA ARG A 403 -22.26 -27.81 4.95
C ARG A 403 -21.16 -26.83 5.33
N PRO A 404 -20.98 -26.49 6.62
CA PRO A 404 -19.90 -25.61 7.03
C PRO A 404 -18.53 -26.28 6.86
N LEU A 405 -17.49 -25.47 6.75
CA LEU A 405 -16.08 -25.88 6.68
C LEU A 405 -15.56 -26.50 7.98
N SER A 406 -16.25 -26.28 9.11
CA SER A 406 -15.87 -26.74 10.46
C SER A 406 -16.12 -28.22 10.71
#